data_AF-A0A2E7CYQ6-F1
#
_entry.id   AF-A0A2E7CYQ6-F1
#
_cell.length_a   1.000
_cell.length_b   1.000
_cell.length_c   1.000
_cell.angle_alpha   90.00
_cell.angle_beta   90.00
_cell.angle_gamma   90.00
#
_symmetry.space_group_name_H-M   'P 1'
#
loop_
_entity.id
_entity.type
_entity.pdbx_description
1 polymer ?
#
loop_
_entity_poly.entity_id
_entity_poly.type
_entity_poly.pdbx_seq_one_letter_code
_entity_poly.pdbx_strand_id
1 'polypeptide(L)'
;MNLRLWAVFDYPCQQTKVSVPKTLSFEKIMSRIVSLPIVVALLLVLVLRARSFADEPKEESPRITPLVKVIQRIEPSLVALFTPAKGQFVGGSGTIIHPSGYVLTNHHVLPSVTGYALLHKSRPIRFRVIGRLPEKDLAVVQLEHRGQLPVVSLGRSHDILLGEPIVIGGNPGGRGIVFTSGIISSRSFLAGGPNALAIANYENTRYDNFIQFDAASNRGNSGGPLVNMEGKLIGVVSALIEGEQNSNLAIPIDRVRELFHQIVPTELYRGLRTGVHLKPFAKAATIEAIDDNSAATEASLQVGDVIKSVNGTVVRHRPDWSLALFSHLNKKGPLKIKIVRGDEEREVTLTAHDWPLQAGVEREELKPGLSYKFYHGKYSLLPDFSKLTPVREETVDRVNLDKIRKDRKDEFTLTLDGLIKIPTDGIYRLIVVSDDGSRVKLHGRTIINNDGNHPKKEASRRVRLAAGLHPIEIQYFEGNGNELLHLAVEQPNGKIGEVPAEWFFH
;
A
#
# COMPACT_ATOMS: atom_id res chain seq x y z
N MET A 1 -8.00 13.48 -17.96
CA MET A 1 -8.89 12.33 -18.21
C MET A 1 -9.65 12.04 -16.92
N ASN A 2 -10.98 12.21 -16.92
CA ASN A 2 -11.80 12.21 -15.70
C ASN A 2 -12.06 10.77 -15.21
N LEU A 3 -11.28 10.29 -14.24
CA LEU A 3 -11.64 9.12 -13.42
C LEU A 3 -12.80 9.53 -12.49
N ARG A 4 -14.04 9.21 -12.85
CA ARG A 4 -15.22 9.42 -11.99
C ARG A 4 -15.67 8.11 -11.34
N LEU A 5 -15.70 8.10 -10.00
CA LEU A 5 -16.40 7.11 -9.18
C LEU A 5 -17.92 7.29 -9.34
N TRP A 6 -18.61 6.26 -9.81
CA TRP A 6 -20.07 6.25 -9.91
C TRP A 6 -20.74 5.30 -8.92
N ALA A 7 -21.95 5.71 -8.57
CA ALA A 7 -22.81 5.27 -7.50
C ALA A 7 -23.39 3.85 -7.67
N VAL A 8 -23.76 3.31 -6.52
CA VAL A 8 -24.37 2.01 -6.26
C VAL A 8 -25.83 1.99 -6.76
N PHE A 9 -26.22 0.92 -7.46
CA PHE A 9 -27.61 0.58 -7.76
C PHE A 9 -28.13 -0.45 -6.74
N ASP A 10 -29.26 -0.15 -6.10
CA ASP A 10 -30.01 -1.04 -5.20
C ASP A 10 -30.95 -1.96 -5.98
N TYR A 11 -31.04 -3.23 -5.56
CA TYR A 11 -32.15 -4.13 -5.90
C TYR A 11 -32.75 -4.73 -4.62
N PRO A 12 -34.08 -4.70 -4.42
CA PRO A 12 -34.72 -5.23 -3.21
C PRO A 12 -35.03 -6.72 -3.34
N CYS A 13 -34.70 -7.50 -2.30
CA CYS A 13 -35.08 -8.90 -2.17
C CYS A 13 -36.35 -9.02 -1.31
N GLN A 14 -37.42 -9.59 -1.89
CA GLN A 14 -38.69 -9.88 -1.22
C GLN A 14 -38.52 -10.97 -0.15
N GLN A 15 -39.06 -10.73 1.05
CA GLN A 15 -39.18 -11.73 2.12
C GLN A 15 -40.53 -12.45 2.00
N THR A 16 -40.52 -13.77 1.78
CA THR A 16 -41.68 -14.63 1.98
C THR A 16 -41.65 -15.25 3.38
N LYS A 17 -42.67 -14.97 4.18
CA LYS A 17 -42.94 -15.58 5.48
C LYS A 17 -43.55 -16.96 5.27
N VAL A 18 -43.00 -17.98 5.92
CA VAL A 18 -43.66 -19.30 6.09
C VAL A 18 -43.96 -19.49 7.57
N SER A 19 -45.24 -19.71 7.88
CA SER A 19 -45.79 -19.99 9.21
C SER A 19 -45.59 -21.46 9.59
N VAL A 20 -45.17 -21.70 10.84
CA VAL A 20 -45.07 -23.05 11.44
C VAL A 20 -46.16 -23.18 12.52
N PRO A 21 -47.03 -24.22 12.50
CA PRO A 21 -47.95 -24.48 13.61
C PRO A 21 -47.28 -25.22 14.76
N LYS A 22 -47.81 -24.97 15.97
CA LYS A 22 -47.34 -25.45 17.27
C LYS A 22 -47.76 -26.90 17.57
N THR A 23 -46.88 -27.54 18.36
CA THR A 23 -47.10 -28.56 19.42
C THR A 23 -47.59 -29.96 19.05
N LEU A 24 -46.78 -30.96 19.43
CA LEU A 24 -47.23 -32.13 20.22
C LEU A 24 -46.02 -32.75 20.96
N SER A 25 -46.25 -33.08 22.23
CA SER A 25 -45.26 -33.39 23.26
C SER A 25 -44.67 -34.80 23.16
N PHE A 26 -43.41 -34.91 23.53
CA PHE A 26 -42.70 -36.13 23.90
C PHE A 26 -43.41 -36.85 25.06
N GLU A 27 -43.90 -38.07 24.84
CA GLU A 27 -43.68 -39.25 25.70
C GLU A 27 -44.60 -40.40 25.25
N LYS A 28 -44.04 -41.62 25.24
CA LYS A 28 -44.62 -42.93 24.87
C LYS A 28 -44.73 -43.22 23.37
N ILE A 29 -43.76 -43.99 22.86
CA ILE A 29 -43.95 -45.36 22.36
C ILE A 29 -42.55 -45.92 22.05
N MET A 30 -42.08 -46.78 22.95
CA MET A 30 -40.94 -47.68 22.75
C MET A 30 -41.48 -49.08 23.02
N SER A 31 -41.95 -49.77 21.99
CA SER A 31 -41.82 -51.23 21.91
C SER A 31 -42.13 -51.72 20.49
N ARG A 32 -41.25 -52.58 19.98
CA ARG A 32 -41.39 -53.44 18.80
C ARG A 32 -41.28 -52.75 17.43
N ILE A 33 -40.05 -52.71 16.91
CA ILE A 33 -39.61 -53.39 15.67
C ILE A 33 -38.08 -53.37 15.69
N VAL A 34 -37.50 -54.49 16.13
CA VAL A 34 -36.07 -54.79 16.01
C VAL A 34 -35.88 -55.34 14.60
N SER A 35 -35.54 -54.48 13.65
CA SER A 35 -34.90 -54.83 12.36
C SER A 35 -34.71 -53.65 11.38
N LEU A 36 -35.11 -52.41 11.72
CA LEU A 36 -34.92 -51.25 10.84
C LEU A 36 -33.74 -50.30 11.13
N PRO A 37 -33.09 -50.24 12.32
CA PRO A 37 -32.04 -49.25 12.53
C PRO A 37 -30.74 -49.63 11.81
N ILE A 38 -30.50 -50.93 11.56
CA ILE A 38 -29.31 -51.39 10.82
C ILE A 38 -29.45 -51.08 9.34
N VAL A 39 -30.63 -51.28 8.73
CA VAL A 39 -30.86 -50.98 7.31
C VAL A 39 -30.86 -49.48 7.07
N VAL A 40 -31.46 -48.67 7.96
CA VAL A 40 -31.43 -47.20 7.86
C VAL A 40 -30.03 -46.65 8.14
N ALA A 41 -29.27 -47.21 9.10
CA ALA A 41 -27.88 -46.82 9.32
C ALA A 41 -26.95 -47.25 8.18
N LEU A 42 -27.14 -48.44 7.59
CA LEU A 42 -26.42 -48.87 6.40
C LEU A 42 -26.79 -48.04 5.17
N LEU A 43 -28.06 -47.70 4.97
CA LEU A 43 -28.49 -46.76 3.93
C LEU A 43 -27.96 -45.35 4.19
N LEU A 44 -27.90 -44.87 5.44
CA LEU A 44 -27.27 -43.59 5.76
C LEU A 44 -25.77 -43.64 5.48
N VAL A 45 -25.08 -44.73 5.83
CA VAL A 45 -23.64 -44.92 5.54
C VAL A 45 -23.38 -45.09 4.04
N LEU A 46 -24.29 -45.74 3.29
CA LEU A 46 -24.23 -45.87 1.84
C LEU A 46 -24.58 -44.55 1.14
N VAL A 47 -25.54 -43.77 1.63
CA VAL A 47 -25.90 -42.43 1.10
C VAL A 47 -24.84 -41.38 1.50
N LEU A 48 -24.18 -41.54 2.65
CA LEU A 48 -23.02 -40.73 3.06
C LEU A 48 -21.75 -41.14 2.30
N ARG A 49 -21.58 -42.41 1.91
CA ARG A 49 -20.51 -42.87 0.99
C ARG A 49 -20.80 -42.57 -0.49
N ALA A 50 -22.07 -42.44 -0.87
CA ALA A 50 -22.51 -42.15 -2.24
C ALA A 50 -22.66 -40.65 -2.54
N ARG A 51 -22.08 -39.77 -1.70
CA ARG A 51 -21.50 -38.55 -2.28
C ARG A 51 -20.20 -38.96 -2.94
N SER A 52 -20.29 -39.50 -4.16
CA SER A 52 -19.15 -39.58 -5.05
C SER A 52 -18.73 -38.15 -5.35
N PHE A 53 -17.89 -37.58 -4.48
CA PHE A 53 -16.94 -36.60 -4.97
C PHE A 53 -16.18 -37.37 -6.05
N ALA A 54 -16.29 -36.91 -7.30
CA ALA A 54 -15.47 -37.46 -8.35
C ALA A 54 -14.03 -37.50 -7.82
N ASP A 55 -13.35 -38.64 -7.97
CA ASP A 55 -11.97 -38.78 -7.49
C ASP A 55 -11.17 -37.57 -7.96
N GLU A 56 -10.58 -36.82 -7.03
CA GLU A 56 -9.69 -35.73 -7.40
C GLU A 56 -8.61 -36.29 -8.33
N PRO A 57 -8.21 -35.56 -9.39
CA PRO A 57 -7.20 -36.06 -10.31
C PRO A 57 -5.95 -36.47 -9.52
N LYS A 58 -5.45 -37.69 -9.76
CA LYS A 58 -4.18 -38.15 -9.19
C LYS A 58 -3.09 -37.11 -9.46
N GLU A 59 -2.12 -36.98 -8.57
CA GLU A 59 -1.04 -35.98 -8.65
C GLU A 59 -0.22 -36.06 -9.96
N GLU A 60 -0.18 -37.25 -10.58
CA GLU A 60 0.48 -37.52 -11.87
C GLU A 60 -0.42 -37.27 -13.09
N SER A 61 -1.65 -36.78 -12.91
CA SER A 61 -2.59 -36.56 -14.00
C SER A 61 -1.99 -35.60 -15.03
N PRO A 62 -2.04 -35.89 -16.35
CA PRO A 62 -1.58 -34.96 -17.38
C PRO A 62 -2.39 -33.66 -17.41
N ARG A 63 -3.53 -33.61 -16.71
CA ARG A 63 -4.33 -32.39 -16.50
C ARG A 63 -3.69 -31.42 -15.50
N ILE A 64 -2.73 -31.88 -14.69
CA ILE A 64 -1.96 -31.06 -13.76
C ILE A 64 -0.78 -30.44 -14.53
N THR A 65 -1.12 -29.48 -15.39
CA THR A 65 -0.17 -28.70 -16.18
C THR A 65 0.68 -27.80 -15.27
N PRO A 66 1.79 -27.22 -15.77
CA PRO A 66 2.56 -26.23 -15.02
C PRO A 66 1.70 -25.08 -14.48
N LEU A 67 0.73 -24.60 -15.26
CA LEU A 67 -0.24 -23.59 -14.84
C LEU A 67 -1.09 -24.04 -13.65
N VAL A 68 -1.62 -25.26 -13.70
CA VAL A 68 -2.41 -25.83 -12.59
C VAL A 68 -1.56 -25.92 -11.31
N LYS A 69 -0.30 -26.35 -11.42
CA LYS A 69 0.63 -26.42 -10.27
C LYS A 69 0.89 -25.04 -9.67
N VAL A 70 1.03 -24.00 -10.49
CA VAL A 70 1.19 -22.62 -10.03
C VAL A 70 -0.06 -22.18 -9.27
N ILE A 71 -1.25 -22.36 -9.84
CA ILE A 71 -2.52 -21.99 -9.20
C ILE A 71 -2.70 -22.71 -7.86
N GLN A 72 -2.52 -24.03 -7.82
CA GLN A 72 -2.62 -24.82 -6.59
C GLN A 72 -1.66 -24.34 -5.49
N ARG A 73 -0.47 -23.85 -5.87
CA ARG A 73 0.52 -23.29 -4.94
C ARG A 73 0.09 -21.93 -4.39
N ILE A 74 -0.48 -21.06 -5.22
CA ILE A 74 -0.76 -19.67 -4.84
C ILE A 74 -2.16 -19.45 -4.24
N GLU A 75 -3.14 -20.27 -4.59
CA GLU A 75 -4.53 -20.13 -4.14
C GLU A 75 -4.69 -20.02 -2.61
N PRO A 76 -3.99 -20.81 -1.79
CA PRO A 76 -4.10 -20.70 -0.34
C PRO A 76 -3.61 -19.36 0.24
N SER A 77 -2.82 -18.59 -0.52
CA SER A 77 -2.31 -17.27 -0.12
C SER A 77 -3.15 -16.09 -0.63
N LEU A 78 -4.14 -16.35 -1.49
CA LEU A 78 -5.04 -15.33 -2.03
C LEU A 78 -6.18 -15.05 -1.04
N VAL A 79 -6.49 -13.78 -0.85
CA VAL A 79 -7.62 -13.34 0.00
C VAL A 79 -8.57 -12.47 -0.79
N ALA A 80 -9.87 -12.69 -0.59
CA ALA A 80 -10.91 -11.74 -0.96
C ALA A 80 -11.15 -10.80 0.23
N LEU A 81 -11.02 -9.49 0.03
CA LEU A 81 -11.20 -8.48 1.06
C LEU A 81 -12.56 -7.80 0.90
N PHE A 82 -13.26 -7.63 2.01
CA PHE A 82 -14.54 -6.93 2.09
C PHE A 82 -14.48 -5.86 3.17
N THR A 83 -14.76 -4.62 2.80
CA THR A 83 -14.79 -3.49 3.72
C THR A 83 -16.15 -2.80 3.71
N PRO A 84 -16.65 -2.35 4.87
CA PRO A 84 -17.89 -1.59 4.92
C PRO A 84 -17.70 -0.20 4.30
N ALA A 85 -18.62 0.21 3.44
CA ALA A 85 -18.72 1.55 2.88
C ALA A 85 -20.20 1.91 2.64
N LYS A 86 -20.67 2.98 3.28
CA LYS A 86 -22.05 3.51 3.11
C LYS A 86 -23.16 2.44 3.20
N GLY A 87 -23.07 1.52 4.16
CA GLY A 87 -24.07 0.48 4.39
C GLY A 87 -23.94 -0.77 3.50
N GLN A 88 -22.98 -0.80 2.58
CA GLN A 88 -22.65 -1.96 1.75
C GLN A 88 -21.22 -2.44 1.99
N PHE A 89 -20.86 -3.60 1.44
CA PHE A 89 -19.48 -4.06 1.40
C PHE A 89 -18.87 -3.81 0.03
N VAL A 90 -17.69 -3.19 0.01
CA VAL A 90 -16.84 -3.08 -1.19
C VAL A 90 -15.83 -4.20 -1.17
N GLY A 91 -15.76 -4.95 -2.28
CA GLY A 91 -14.91 -6.10 -2.45
C GLY A 91 -13.64 -5.80 -3.25
N GLY A 92 -12.54 -6.43 -2.87
CA GLY A 92 -11.30 -6.49 -3.63
C GLY A 92 -10.53 -7.76 -3.28
N SER A 93 -9.24 -7.78 -3.61
CA SER A 93 -8.36 -8.92 -3.36
C SER A 93 -7.10 -8.50 -2.61
N GLY A 94 -6.35 -9.49 -2.13
CA GLY A 94 -5.10 -9.31 -1.44
C GLY A 94 -4.26 -10.57 -1.49
N THR A 95 -2.98 -10.46 -1.18
CA THR A 95 -2.06 -11.60 -1.17
C THR A 95 -1.33 -11.70 0.16
N ILE A 96 -1.35 -12.86 0.81
CA ILE A 96 -0.61 -13.12 2.05
C ILE A 96 0.89 -13.22 1.72
N ILE A 97 1.67 -12.30 2.28
CA ILE A 97 3.12 -12.17 2.05
C ILE A 97 3.96 -12.60 3.26
N HIS A 98 3.32 -12.85 4.41
CA HIS A 98 3.98 -13.25 5.64
C HIS A 98 3.14 -14.27 6.44
N PRO A 99 3.75 -15.30 7.06
CA PRO A 99 2.99 -16.38 7.71
C PRO A 99 2.10 -15.93 8.86
N SER A 100 2.41 -14.79 9.49
CA SER A 100 1.57 -14.15 10.53
C SER A 100 0.35 -13.38 9.98
N GLY A 101 -0.03 -13.63 8.72
CA GLY A 101 -1.25 -13.09 8.12
C GLY A 101 -1.15 -11.64 7.66
N TYR A 102 0.04 -11.14 7.32
CA TYR A 102 0.15 -9.85 6.64
C TYR A 102 -0.19 -9.99 5.16
N VAL A 103 -1.14 -9.20 4.72
CA VAL A 103 -1.70 -9.21 3.37
C VAL A 103 -1.36 -7.90 2.68
N LEU A 104 -0.74 -8.00 1.50
CA LEU A 104 -0.54 -6.90 0.57
C LEU A 104 -1.78 -6.72 -0.30
N THR A 105 -2.23 -5.48 -0.48
CA THR A 105 -3.39 -5.12 -1.31
C THR A 105 -3.25 -3.67 -1.80
N ASN A 106 -4.25 -3.19 -2.53
CA ASN A 106 -4.33 -1.79 -2.91
C ASN A 106 -4.95 -0.91 -1.83
N HIS A 107 -4.61 0.37 -1.86
CA HIS A 107 -5.21 1.36 -0.97
C HIS A 107 -6.70 1.54 -1.28
N HIS A 108 -7.07 1.66 -2.56
CA HIS A 108 -8.45 1.94 -2.96
C HIS A 108 -9.43 0.80 -2.65
N VAL A 109 -8.94 -0.42 -2.40
CA VAL A 109 -9.73 -1.57 -1.93
C VAL A 109 -10.25 -1.37 -0.50
N LEU A 110 -9.68 -0.40 0.25
CA LEU A 110 -9.91 -0.23 1.67
C LEU A 110 -10.53 1.14 2.03
N PRO A 111 -11.79 1.42 1.67
CA PRO A 111 -12.52 2.61 2.14
C PRO A 111 -12.67 2.68 3.68
N SER A 112 -12.56 1.54 4.39
CA SER A 112 -12.57 1.47 5.86
C SER A 112 -11.25 0.89 6.42
N VAL A 113 -10.98 1.15 7.71
CA VAL A 113 -9.80 0.67 8.44
C VAL A 113 -9.95 -0.76 9.00
N THR A 114 -11.16 -1.31 8.94
CA THR A 114 -11.49 -2.68 9.34
C THR A 114 -12.34 -3.37 8.27
N GLY A 115 -12.31 -4.70 8.25
CA GLY A 115 -13.09 -5.49 7.31
C GLY A 115 -12.98 -6.99 7.57
N TYR A 116 -13.44 -7.76 6.59
CA TYR A 116 -13.38 -9.22 6.59
C TYR A 116 -12.61 -9.73 5.38
N ALA A 117 -11.79 -10.75 5.59
CA ALA A 117 -11.12 -11.49 4.55
C ALA A 117 -11.76 -12.89 4.41
N LEU A 118 -11.94 -13.33 3.17
CA LEU A 118 -12.29 -14.71 2.84
C LEU A 118 -11.10 -15.36 2.12
N LEU A 119 -10.64 -16.48 2.64
CA LEU A 119 -9.68 -17.36 1.98
C LEU A 119 -10.43 -18.54 1.37
N HIS A 120 -9.80 -19.25 0.43
CA HIS A 120 -10.34 -20.49 -0.10
C HIS A 120 -10.73 -21.45 1.05
N LYS A 121 -11.98 -21.95 1.02
CA LYS A 121 -12.55 -22.89 2.01
C LYS A 121 -12.44 -22.44 3.49
N SER A 122 -12.35 -21.13 3.74
CA SER A 122 -12.19 -20.58 5.10
C SER A 122 -13.40 -19.79 5.57
N ARG A 123 -13.59 -19.73 6.89
CA ARG A 123 -14.55 -18.80 7.51
C ARG A 123 -14.07 -17.35 7.35
N PRO A 124 -14.97 -16.35 7.37
CA PRO A 124 -14.58 -14.94 7.41
C PRO A 124 -13.62 -14.64 8.56
N ILE A 125 -12.49 -14.01 8.24
CA ILE A 125 -11.48 -13.58 9.21
C ILE A 125 -11.49 -12.06 9.27
N ARG A 126 -11.59 -11.47 10.45
CA ARG A 126 -11.43 -10.02 10.59
C ARG A 126 -10.01 -9.60 10.24
N PHE A 127 -9.87 -8.40 9.70
CA PHE A 127 -8.56 -7.79 9.53
C PHE A 127 -8.55 -6.35 10.01
N ARG A 128 -7.35 -5.88 10.31
CA ARG A 128 -7.05 -4.46 10.59
C ARG A 128 -6.04 -3.93 9.59
N VAL A 129 -6.15 -2.66 9.25
CA VAL A 129 -5.14 -1.97 8.46
C VAL A 129 -3.89 -1.73 9.30
N ILE A 130 -2.74 -2.12 8.76
CA ILE A 130 -1.43 -1.90 9.39
C ILE A 130 -0.77 -0.64 8.83
N GLY A 131 -0.95 -0.39 7.53
CA GLY A 131 -0.27 0.71 6.86
C GLY A 131 -0.80 0.96 5.46
N ARG A 132 -0.66 2.20 5.00
CA ARG A 132 -1.13 2.67 3.69
C ARG A 132 -0.15 3.68 3.09
N LEU A 133 -0.02 3.61 1.78
CA LEU A 133 0.66 4.56 0.92
C LEU A 133 -0.30 4.94 -0.23
N PRO A 134 -1.28 5.83 0.03
CA PRO A 134 -2.34 6.17 -0.92
C PRO A 134 -1.85 6.62 -2.30
N GLU A 135 -0.79 7.42 -2.34
CA GLU A 135 -0.18 7.98 -3.55
C GLU A 135 0.50 6.92 -4.44
N LYS A 136 0.62 5.69 -3.95
CA LYS A 136 1.12 4.53 -4.71
C LYS A 136 0.09 3.41 -4.79
N ASP A 137 -1.12 3.67 -4.31
CA ASP A 137 -2.21 2.71 -4.24
C ASP A 137 -1.81 1.39 -3.55
N LEU A 138 -1.02 1.46 -2.47
CA LEU A 138 -0.56 0.29 -1.73
C LEU A 138 -1.04 0.32 -0.28
N ALA A 139 -1.38 -0.86 0.24
CA ALA A 139 -1.73 -1.04 1.64
C ALA A 139 -1.32 -2.43 2.15
N VAL A 140 -1.12 -2.50 3.46
CA VAL A 140 -0.92 -3.77 4.19
C VAL A 140 -1.98 -3.88 5.27
N VAL A 141 -2.63 -5.04 5.32
CA VAL A 141 -3.57 -5.42 6.39
C VAL A 141 -3.05 -6.65 7.12
N GLN A 142 -3.53 -6.89 8.34
CA GLN A 142 -3.21 -8.09 9.10
C GLN A 142 -4.50 -8.83 9.45
N LEU A 143 -4.53 -10.12 9.13
CA LEU A 143 -5.61 -11.03 9.47
C LEU A 143 -5.55 -11.40 10.96
N GLU A 144 -6.70 -11.40 11.63
CA GLU A 144 -6.84 -11.83 13.02
C GLU A 144 -6.97 -13.37 13.08
N HIS A 145 -5.86 -14.07 12.89
CA HIS A 145 -5.82 -15.54 12.87
C HIS A 145 -4.85 -16.12 13.91
N ARG A 146 -4.93 -17.44 14.11
CA ARG A 146 -3.95 -18.23 14.88
C ARG A 146 -3.13 -19.12 13.96
N GLY A 147 -1.91 -19.47 14.37
CA GLY A 147 -1.01 -20.32 13.61
C GLY A 147 -0.27 -19.58 12.49
N GLN A 148 0.17 -20.31 11.47
CA GLN A 148 0.82 -19.77 10.28
C GLN A 148 -0.09 -19.97 9.06
N LEU A 149 -0.10 -18.99 8.16
CA LEU A 149 -0.80 -19.06 6.88
C LEU A 149 0.16 -19.34 5.73
N PRO A 150 -0.31 -20.00 4.65
CA PRO A 150 0.42 -20.11 3.40
C PRO A 150 0.75 -18.73 2.83
N VAL A 151 1.94 -18.59 2.25
CA VAL A 151 2.44 -17.32 1.72
C VAL A 151 2.89 -17.46 0.28
N VAL A 152 2.65 -16.43 -0.52
CA VAL A 152 3.34 -16.29 -1.80
C VAL A 152 4.77 -15.79 -1.54
N SER A 153 5.73 -16.30 -2.28
CA SER A 153 7.09 -15.72 -2.28
C SER A 153 7.12 -14.47 -3.14
N LEU A 154 7.77 -13.41 -2.65
CA LEU A 154 8.05 -12.23 -3.48
C LEU A 154 9.08 -12.57 -4.56
N GLY A 155 8.75 -12.23 -5.80
CA GLY A 155 9.64 -12.30 -6.95
C GLY A 155 10.40 -10.99 -7.16
N ARG A 156 10.66 -10.71 -8.45
CA ARG A 156 11.33 -9.52 -8.96
C ARG A 156 10.56 -9.02 -10.18
N SER A 157 10.57 -7.71 -10.41
CA SER A 157 9.89 -7.10 -11.56
C SER A 157 10.84 -6.39 -12.50
N HIS A 158 12.10 -6.14 -12.11
CA HIS A 158 13.10 -5.52 -12.97
C HIS A 158 13.54 -6.39 -14.16
N ASP A 159 13.36 -7.71 -14.07
CA ASP A 159 13.88 -8.75 -14.97
C ASP A 159 12.78 -9.55 -15.68
N ILE A 160 11.52 -9.13 -15.54
CA ILE A 160 10.39 -9.74 -16.26
C ILE A 160 10.57 -9.58 -17.77
N LEU A 161 10.07 -10.53 -18.54
CA LEU A 161 10.22 -10.57 -19.99
C LEU A 161 8.90 -10.23 -20.69
N LEU A 162 8.97 -9.54 -21.82
CA LEU A 162 7.80 -9.41 -22.71
C LEU A 162 7.39 -10.81 -23.18
N GLY A 163 6.09 -11.11 -23.16
CA GLY A 163 5.58 -12.43 -23.49
C GLY A 163 5.71 -13.48 -22.37
N GLU A 164 6.28 -13.13 -21.21
CA GLU A 164 6.34 -14.04 -20.06
C GLU A 164 4.92 -14.43 -19.62
N PRO A 165 4.60 -15.73 -19.54
CA PRO A 165 3.27 -16.16 -19.12
C PRO A 165 3.04 -15.83 -17.64
N ILE A 166 1.85 -15.32 -17.35
CA ILE A 166 1.44 -14.90 -16.01
C ILE A 166 0.08 -15.47 -15.63
N VAL A 167 -0.17 -15.45 -14.34
CA VAL A 167 -1.46 -15.74 -13.74
C VAL A 167 -1.83 -14.60 -12.81
N ILE A 168 -3.08 -14.17 -12.87
CA ILE A 168 -3.66 -13.33 -11.84
C ILE A 168 -4.75 -14.09 -11.08
N GLY A 169 -4.93 -13.72 -9.82
CA GLY A 169 -5.98 -14.26 -8.97
C GLY A 169 -6.77 -13.13 -8.31
N GLY A 170 -8.06 -13.33 -8.08
CA GLY A 170 -8.86 -12.35 -7.36
C GLY A 170 -10.30 -12.76 -7.16
N ASN A 171 -11.11 -11.82 -6.66
CA ASN A 171 -12.53 -12.00 -6.40
C ASN A 171 -13.38 -11.02 -7.22
N PRO A 172 -13.43 -11.17 -8.56
CA PRO A 172 -14.13 -10.24 -9.42
C PRO A 172 -15.63 -10.23 -9.12
N GLY A 173 -16.18 -9.05 -8.84
CA GLY A 173 -17.58 -8.86 -8.49
C GLY A 173 -18.04 -9.54 -7.20
N GLY A 174 -17.12 -10.01 -6.34
CA GLY A 174 -17.47 -10.60 -5.05
C GLY A 174 -18.00 -12.04 -5.10
N ARG A 175 -17.91 -12.72 -6.26
CA ARG A 175 -18.59 -14.00 -6.53
C ARG A 175 -17.77 -15.25 -6.28
N GLY A 176 -16.52 -15.11 -5.85
CA GLY A 176 -15.60 -16.22 -5.60
C GLY A 176 -14.20 -15.94 -6.13
N ILE A 177 -13.25 -16.75 -5.66
CA ILE A 177 -11.88 -16.71 -6.15
C ILE A 177 -11.83 -17.23 -7.58
N VAL A 178 -11.25 -16.44 -8.48
CA VAL A 178 -11.06 -16.74 -9.90
C VAL A 178 -9.59 -16.52 -10.26
N PHE A 179 -9.08 -17.39 -11.15
CA PHE A 179 -7.77 -17.25 -11.77
C PHE A 179 -7.92 -17.03 -13.28
N THR A 180 -7.13 -16.12 -13.83
CA THR A 180 -7.01 -15.89 -15.27
C THR A 180 -5.54 -15.84 -15.65
N SER A 181 -5.22 -16.24 -16.88
CA SER A 181 -3.85 -16.27 -17.40
C SER A 181 -3.69 -15.38 -18.63
N GLY A 182 -2.47 -14.95 -18.87
CA GLY A 182 -2.09 -14.09 -19.99
C GLY A 182 -0.56 -13.97 -20.06
N ILE A 183 -0.07 -12.88 -20.62
CA ILE A 183 1.35 -12.54 -20.72
C ILE A 183 1.65 -11.15 -20.16
N ILE A 184 2.92 -10.87 -19.93
CA ILE A 184 3.43 -9.50 -19.80
C ILE A 184 3.41 -8.82 -21.17
N SER A 185 2.55 -7.81 -21.33
CA SER A 185 2.38 -7.02 -22.56
C SER A 185 3.34 -5.83 -22.63
N SER A 186 3.63 -5.22 -21.48
CA SER A 186 4.68 -4.21 -21.34
C SER A 186 5.30 -4.26 -19.95
N ARG A 187 6.62 -4.12 -19.90
CA ARG A 187 7.40 -4.07 -18.65
C ARG A 187 7.26 -2.73 -17.94
N SER A 188 6.94 -1.69 -18.70
CA SER A 188 6.96 -0.32 -18.25
C SER A 188 5.84 0.47 -18.93
N PHE A 189 4.79 0.78 -18.19
CA PHE A 189 3.62 1.49 -18.69
C PHE A 189 3.30 2.69 -17.80
N LEU A 190 3.05 3.84 -18.44
CA LEU A 190 2.73 5.09 -17.77
C LEU A 190 1.28 5.46 -18.05
N ALA A 191 0.41 5.30 -17.05
CA ALA A 191 -1.04 5.44 -17.20
C ALA A 191 -1.51 6.87 -17.57
N GLY A 192 -0.65 7.89 -17.44
CA GLY A 192 -0.96 9.29 -17.72
C GLY A 192 -0.26 9.88 -18.94
N GLY A 193 0.40 9.05 -19.75
CA GLY A 193 1.25 9.51 -20.83
C GLY A 193 0.52 9.70 -22.18
N PRO A 194 0.80 10.76 -22.95
CA PRO A 194 0.20 10.93 -24.29
C PRO A 194 0.57 9.81 -25.28
N ASN A 195 1.73 9.16 -25.10
CA ASN A 195 2.16 7.98 -25.86
C ASN A 195 3.19 7.19 -25.04
N ALA A 196 2.90 5.93 -24.71
CA ALA A 196 3.79 5.08 -23.90
C ALA A 196 5.19 4.89 -24.52
N LEU A 197 5.31 4.89 -25.85
CA LEU A 197 6.60 4.76 -26.56
C LEU A 197 7.40 6.07 -26.57
N ALA A 198 6.73 7.22 -26.63
CA ALA A 198 7.41 8.52 -26.59
C ALA A 198 8.00 8.84 -25.20
N ILE A 199 7.35 8.32 -24.14
CA ILE A 199 7.73 8.62 -22.76
C ILE A 199 8.77 7.63 -22.22
N ALA A 200 8.93 6.47 -22.85
CA ALA A 200 10.04 5.56 -22.57
C ALA A 200 11.43 6.22 -22.75
N ASN A 201 11.51 7.33 -23.51
CA ASN A 201 12.71 8.12 -23.74
C ASN A 201 12.86 9.34 -22.81
N TYR A 202 11.91 9.61 -21.92
CA TYR A 202 12.06 10.63 -20.89
C TYR A 202 12.80 10.04 -19.70
N GLU A 203 13.80 10.75 -19.16
CA GLU A 203 14.47 10.38 -17.90
C GLU A 203 13.46 10.44 -16.75
N ASN A 204 12.75 9.33 -16.56
CA ASN A 204 11.59 9.32 -15.70
C ASN A 204 12.01 8.87 -14.30
N THR A 205 12.01 9.80 -13.36
CA THR A 205 12.18 9.44 -11.96
C THR A 205 10.93 8.70 -11.48
N ARG A 206 10.91 7.37 -11.51
CA ARG A 206 10.22 6.46 -10.55
C ARG A 206 8.72 6.64 -10.23
N TYR A 207 7.97 7.50 -10.91
CA TYR A 207 6.59 7.80 -10.55
C TYR A 207 5.64 7.17 -11.58
N ASP A 208 4.93 6.13 -11.14
CA ASP A 208 3.76 5.53 -11.80
C ASP A 208 4.06 4.63 -13.00
N ASN A 209 5.17 3.90 -12.89
CA ASN A 209 5.49 2.80 -13.80
C ASN A 209 4.75 1.51 -13.41
N PHE A 210 3.90 1.01 -14.31
CA PHE A 210 3.13 -0.21 -14.17
C PHE A 210 3.66 -1.32 -15.07
N ILE A 211 3.40 -2.56 -14.67
CA ILE A 211 3.44 -3.72 -15.56
C ILE A 211 2.10 -3.76 -16.30
N GLN A 212 2.14 -3.81 -17.63
CA GLN A 212 0.94 -4.06 -18.43
C GLN A 212 0.83 -5.56 -18.76
N PHE A 213 -0.38 -6.10 -18.69
CA PHE A 213 -0.67 -7.51 -18.99
C PHE A 213 -2.06 -7.69 -19.61
N ASP A 214 -2.29 -8.81 -20.28
CA ASP A 214 -3.49 -9.08 -21.08
C ASP A 214 -4.46 -10.11 -20.48
N ALA A 215 -4.11 -10.75 -19.36
CA ALA A 215 -5.01 -11.66 -18.65
C ALA A 215 -6.32 -10.95 -18.29
N ALA A 216 -7.45 -11.62 -18.52
CA ALA A 216 -8.77 -11.06 -18.25
C ALA A 216 -8.88 -10.55 -16.81
N SER A 217 -9.15 -9.25 -16.64
CA SER A 217 -9.25 -8.61 -15.34
C SER A 217 -10.51 -7.77 -15.21
N ASN A 218 -11.09 -7.77 -14.01
CA ASN A 218 -12.32 -7.05 -13.70
C ASN A 218 -12.24 -6.42 -12.30
N ARG A 219 -13.18 -5.53 -11.98
CA ARG A 219 -13.35 -5.00 -10.62
C ARG A 219 -13.46 -6.15 -9.62
N GLY A 220 -12.60 -6.11 -8.60
CA GLY A 220 -12.45 -7.16 -7.59
C GLY A 220 -11.13 -7.93 -7.69
N ASN A 221 -10.43 -7.91 -8.83
CA ASN A 221 -9.05 -8.39 -8.93
C ASN A 221 -8.03 -7.43 -8.32
N SER A 222 -8.36 -6.14 -8.20
CA SER A 222 -7.49 -5.13 -7.58
C SER A 222 -7.04 -5.57 -6.19
N GLY A 223 -5.74 -5.47 -5.94
CA GLY A 223 -5.02 -5.91 -4.76
C GLY A 223 -4.57 -7.38 -4.82
N GLY A 224 -5.08 -8.15 -5.78
CA GLY A 224 -4.71 -9.53 -6.02
C GLY A 224 -3.32 -9.69 -6.64
N PRO A 225 -2.78 -10.92 -6.64
CA PRO A 225 -1.45 -11.21 -7.13
C PRO A 225 -1.40 -11.23 -8.65
N LEU A 226 -0.30 -10.71 -9.21
CA LEU A 226 0.20 -11.07 -10.54
C LEU A 226 1.46 -11.90 -10.35
N VAL A 227 1.41 -13.17 -10.76
CA VAL A 227 2.49 -14.14 -10.57
C VAL A 227 3.05 -14.65 -11.89
N ASN A 228 4.34 -14.95 -11.89
CA ASN A 228 4.98 -15.67 -13.00
C ASN A 228 4.79 -17.20 -12.87
N MET A 229 5.26 -17.94 -13.87
CA MET A 229 5.16 -19.42 -13.90
C MET A 229 6.03 -20.14 -12.86
N GLU A 230 6.89 -19.43 -12.12
CA GLU A 230 7.58 -19.98 -10.94
C GLU A 230 6.72 -19.91 -9.67
N GLY A 231 5.55 -19.26 -9.74
CA GLY A 231 4.69 -18.97 -8.60
C GLY A 231 5.23 -17.86 -7.70
N LYS A 232 6.02 -16.93 -8.26
CA LYS A 232 6.54 -15.76 -7.54
C LYS A 232 5.66 -14.54 -7.84
N LEU A 233 5.37 -13.75 -6.80
CA LEU A 233 4.64 -12.51 -6.94
C LEU A 233 5.52 -11.46 -7.62
N ILE A 234 5.16 -11.04 -8.84
CA ILE A 234 5.91 -10.04 -9.62
C ILE A 234 5.16 -8.71 -9.75
N GLY A 235 3.87 -8.66 -9.41
CA GLY A 235 3.11 -7.41 -9.29
C GLY A 235 1.84 -7.51 -8.46
N VAL A 236 1.24 -6.37 -8.15
CA VAL A 236 -0.08 -6.25 -7.50
C VAL A 236 -1.05 -5.68 -8.51
N VAL A 237 -2.06 -6.46 -8.92
CA VAL A 237 -3.09 -6.00 -9.88
C VAL A 237 -3.76 -4.76 -9.30
N SER A 238 -3.85 -3.67 -10.05
CA SER A 238 -4.36 -2.39 -9.53
C SER A 238 -5.46 -1.80 -10.40
N ALA A 239 -5.20 -1.60 -11.69
CA ALA A 239 -6.08 -0.85 -12.58
C ALA A 239 -6.27 -1.56 -13.93
N LEU A 240 -7.25 -1.06 -14.68
CA LEU A 240 -7.46 -1.36 -16.10
C LEU A 240 -7.55 -0.04 -16.86
N ILE A 241 -7.27 -0.08 -18.15
CA ILE A 241 -7.45 1.08 -19.03
C ILE A 241 -8.87 1.07 -19.57
N GLU A 242 -9.65 2.10 -19.24
CA GLU A 242 -11.06 2.18 -19.62
C GLU A 242 -11.21 2.32 -21.13
N GLY A 243 -12.15 1.58 -21.72
CA GLY A 243 -12.37 1.54 -23.17
C GLY A 243 -11.43 0.59 -23.93
N GLU A 244 -10.39 0.06 -23.28
CA GLU A 244 -9.50 -0.95 -23.85
C GLU A 244 -9.84 -2.34 -23.30
N GLN A 245 -9.78 -3.36 -24.16
CA GLN A 245 -9.92 -4.76 -23.74
C GLN A 245 -8.54 -5.35 -23.50
N ASN A 246 -8.40 -6.14 -22.43
CA ASN A 246 -7.15 -6.84 -22.09
C ASN A 246 -5.95 -5.88 -21.92
N SER A 247 -6.19 -4.67 -21.43
CA SER A 247 -5.17 -3.67 -21.12
C SER A 247 -5.22 -3.38 -19.62
N ASN A 248 -4.47 -4.17 -18.86
CA ASN A 248 -4.53 -4.18 -17.41
C ASN A 248 -3.17 -3.81 -16.80
N LEU A 249 -3.19 -3.21 -15.62
CA LEU A 249 -2.03 -2.64 -14.97
C LEU A 249 -1.81 -3.24 -13.58
N ALA A 250 -0.56 -3.61 -13.29
CA ALA A 250 -0.12 -4.04 -11.98
C ALA A 250 1.04 -3.18 -11.47
N ILE A 251 1.04 -2.90 -10.17
CA ILE A 251 2.14 -2.22 -9.49
C ILE A 251 3.32 -3.21 -9.41
N PRO A 252 4.51 -2.89 -9.93
CA PRO A 252 5.65 -3.81 -9.92
C PRO A 252 6.06 -4.20 -8.50
N ILE A 253 6.39 -5.47 -8.25
CA ILE A 253 6.73 -5.92 -6.90
C ILE A 253 7.98 -5.24 -6.35
N ASP A 254 8.94 -4.87 -7.20
CA ASP A 254 10.14 -4.16 -6.76
C ASP A 254 9.80 -2.77 -6.20
N ARG A 255 8.74 -2.14 -6.70
CA ARG A 255 8.23 -0.88 -6.14
C ARG A 255 7.69 -1.08 -4.72
N VAL A 256 6.98 -2.18 -4.48
CA VAL A 256 6.53 -2.58 -3.14
C VAL A 256 7.73 -2.80 -2.21
N ARG A 257 8.77 -3.50 -2.67
CA ARG A 257 9.99 -3.75 -1.87
C ARG A 257 10.71 -2.46 -1.48
N GLU A 258 10.85 -1.53 -2.43
CA GLU A 258 11.45 -0.22 -2.21
C GLU A 258 10.68 0.59 -1.18
N LEU A 259 9.35 0.64 -1.32
CA LEU A 259 8.48 1.51 -0.54
C LEU A 259 7.88 0.87 0.72
N PHE A 260 8.17 -0.40 1.02
CA PHE A 260 7.51 -1.11 2.11
C PHE A 260 7.64 -0.40 3.47
N HIS A 261 8.80 0.19 3.73
CA HIS A 261 9.08 1.00 4.92
C HIS A 261 8.22 2.27 5.02
N GLN A 262 7.67 2.78 3.91
CA GLN A 262 6.74 3.93 3.89
C GLN A 262 5.28 3.47 4.04
N ILE A 263 4.97 2.24 3.62
CA ILE A 263 3.67 1.61 3.86
C ILE A 263 3.55 1.29 5.35
N VAL A 264 4.58 0.66 5.95
CA VAL A 264 4.65 0.28 7.37
C VAL A 264 5.83 1.00 8.04
N PRO A 265 5.72 2.32 8.33
CA PRO A 265 6.78 3.13 8.92
C PRO A 265 6.89 2.95 10.44
N THR A 266 7.21 1.73 10.88
CA THR A 266 7.19 1.36 12.30
C THR A 266 8.03 2.28 13.18
N GLU A 267 9.28 2.55 12.78
CA GLU A 267 10.19 3.41 13.55
C GLU A 267 9.60 4.80 13.79
N LEU A 268 8.97 5.37 12.76
CA LEU A 268 8.26 6.64 12.85
C LEU A 268 7.08 6.54 13.83
N TYR A 269 6.26 5.49 13.74
CA TYR A 269 5.09 5.33 14.62
C TYR A 269 5.48 5.07 16.07
N ARG A 270 6.56 4.32 16.32
CA ARG A 270 7.05 4.01 17.66
C ARG A 270 7.87 5.15 18.26
N GLY A 271 8.34 6.09 17.44
CA GLY A 271 9.26 7.13 17.89
C GLY A 271 10.59 6.54 18.34
N LEU A 272 11.06 5.52 17.62
CA LEU A 272 12.29 4.80 17.90
C LEU A 272 13.03 4.60 16.58
N ARG A 273 14.37 4.69 16.58
CA ARG A 273 15.22 4.45 15.40
C ARG A 273 16.28 3.40 15.67
N THR A 274 16.43 2.51 14.71
CA THR A 274 17.52 1.53 14.66
C THR A 274 18.74 2.10 13.91
N GLY A 275 18.52 2.95 12.91
CA GLY A 275 19.59 3.43 12.02
C GLY A 275 19.99 2.42 10.94
N VAL A 276 19.24 1.33 10.74
CA VAL A 276 19.51 0.30 9.73
C VAL A 276 18.77 0.60 8.42
N HIS A 277 19.51 0.65 7.32
CA HIS A 277 18.94 0.75 5.97
C HIS A 277 19.26 -0.50 5.16
N LEU A 278 18.24 -1.21 4.68
CA LEU A 278 18.42 -2.44 3.91
C LEU A 278 18.34 -2.20 2.40
N LYS A 279 19.15 -2.94 1.64
CA LYS A 279 19.11 -2.97 0.17
C LYS A 279 17.69 -3.36 -0.29
N PRO A 280 16.95 -2.48 -0.99
CA PRO A 280 15.55 -2.76 -1.35
C PRO A 280 15.41 -3.97 -2.28
N PHE A 281 16.40 -4.15 -3.15
CA PHE A 281 16.36 -5.12 -4.23
C PHE A 281 17.15 -6.41 -3.95
N ALA A 282 17.85 -6.48 -2.83
CA ALA A 282 18.60 -7.68 -2.46
C ALA A 282 17.64 -8.85 -2.19
N LYS A 283 18.05 -10.07 -2.59
CA LYS A 283 17.31 -11.30 -2.31
C LYS A 283 17.15 -11.54 -0.80
N ALA A 284 18.18 -11.19 -0.04
CA ALA A 284 18.22 -11.25 1.42
C ALA A 284 18.07 -9.86 2.05
N ALA A 285 17.80 -9.80 3.36
CA ALA A 285 17.77 -8.56 4.14
C ALA A 285 19.18 -8.05 4.46
N THR A 286 19.89 -7.60 3.43
CA THR A 286 21.26 -7.09 3.52
C THR A 286 21.29 -5.60 3.88
N ILE A 287 22.12 -5.23 4.85
CA ILE A 287 22.37 -3.84 5.23
C ILE A 287 23.13 -3.12 4.10
N GLU A 288 22.57 -2.00 3.65
CA GLU A 288 23.13 -1.11 2.64
C GLU A 288 23.86 0.08 3.26
N ALA A 289 23.27 0.64 4.32
CA ALA A 289 23.78 1.79 5.03
C ALA A 289 23.38 1.74 6.50
N ILE A 290 24.18 2.41 7.32
CA ILE A 290 23.92 2.61 8.75
C ILE A 290 24.03 4.12 9.01
N ASP A 291 23.08 4.66 9.76
CA ASP A 291 23.14 6.05 10.22
C ASP A 291 24.32 6.23 11.19
N ASP A 292 25.06 7.33 11.06
CA ASP A 292 26.11 7.69 12.02
C ASP A 292 25.52 7.91 13.43
N ASN A 293 26.29 7.56 14.48
CA ASN A 293 25.90 7.72 15.88
C ASN A 293 24.52 7.12 16.22
N SER A 294 24.20 5.97 15.62
CA SER A 294 22.90 5.30 15.77
C SER A 294 22.97 4.02 16.63
N ALA A 295 21.80 3.54 17.03
CA ALA A 295 21.63 2.25 17.72
C ALA A 295 22.29 1.08 16.95
N ALA A 296 22.28 1.10 15.62
CA ALA A 296 22.95 0.10 14.80
C ALA A 296 24.48 0.18 14.90
N THR A 297 25.04 1.39 14.95
CA THR A 297 26.48 1.59 15.15
C THR A 297 26.91 1.11 16.54
N GLU A 298 26.18 1.46 17.59
CA GLU A 298 26.43 1.00 18.97
C GLU A 298 26.31 -0.53 19.08
N ALA A 299 25.36 -1.13 18.36
CA ALA A 299 25.20 -2.57 18.26
C ALA A 299 26.27 -3.25 17.37
N SER A 300 27.24 -2.50 16.82
CA SER A 300 28.31 -3.01 15.96
C SER A 300 27.80 -3.73 14.70
N LEU A 301 26.61 -3.35 14.20
CA LEU A 301 26.14 -3.75 12.88
C LEU A 301 27.00 -3.08 11.80
N GLN A 302 27.13 -3.73 10.65
CA GLN A 302 27.97 -3.27 9.55
C GLN A 302 27.24 -3.35 8.21
N VAL A 303 27.62 -2.47 7.28
CA VAL A 303 27.19 -2.58 5.88
C VAL A 303 27.63 -3.94 5.33
N GLY A 304 26.71 -4.63 4.65
CA GLY A 304 26.93 -5.99 4.14
C GLY A 304 26.42 -7.10 5.06
N ASP A 305 26.15 -6.84 6.34
CA ASP A 305 25.52 -7.82 7.23
C ASP A 305 24.16 -8.26 6.67
N VAL A 306 23.86 -9.56 6.76
CA VAL A 306 22.57 -10.13 6.35
C VAL A 306 21.74 -10.44 7.58
N ILE A 307 20.65 -9.71 7.78
CA ILE A 307 19.73 -9.96 8.90
C ILE A 307 18.92 -11.23 8.61
N LYS A 308 18.95 -12.18 9.56
CA LYS A 308 18.25 -13.46 9.48
C LYS A 308 17.01 -13.51 10.36
N SER A 309 17.04 -12.87 11.53
CA SER A 309 15.86 -12.77 12.39
C SER A 309 15.95 -11.61 13.38
N VAL A 310 14.78 -11.21 13.90
CA VAL A 310 14.62 -10.25 15.00
C VAL A 310 13.72 -10.88 16.05
N ASN A 311 14.21 -11.06 17.28
CA ASN A 311 13.51 -11.73 18.37
C ASN A 311 12.90 -13.09 17.93
N GLY A 312 13.65 -13.84 17.13
CA GLY A 312 13.22 -15.13 16.57
C GLY A 312 12.26 -15.05 15.37
N THR A 313 11.72 -13.87 15.01
CA THR A 313 10.97 -13.70 13.76
C THR A 313 11.92 -13.64 12.59
N VAL A 314 11.78 -14.60 11.66
CA VAL A 314 12.59 -14.73 10.46
C VAL A 314 12.46 -13.48 9.58
N VAL A 315 13.58 -13.00 9.07
CA VAL A 315 13.66 -11.87 8.14
C VAL A 315 14.29 -12.39 6.84
N ARG A 316 13.47 -12.55 5.79
CA ARG A 316 13.95 -13.03 4.47
C ARG A 316 14.42 -11.88 3.60
N HIS A 317 13.74 -10.73 3.69
CA HIS A 317 13.99 -9.55 2.85
C HIS A 317 13.47 -8.28 3.53
N ARG A 318 13.73 -7.11 2.94
CA ARG A 318 13.36 -5.79 3.49
C ARG A 318 11.91 -5.66 3.99
N PRO A 319 10.87 -6.16 3.29
CA PRO A 319 9.51 -6.16 3.85
C PRO A 319 9.36 -6.87 5.21
N ASP A 320 10.02 -8.02 5.40
CA ASP A 320 9.96 -8.76 6.66
C ASP A 320 10.65 -7.98 7.78
N TRP A 321 11.69 -7.20 7.48
CA TRP A 321 12.33 -6.33 8.47
C TRP A 321 11.34 -5.31 9.03
N SER A 322 10.60 -4.62 8.16
CA SER A 322 9.57 -3.66 8.60
C SER A 322 8.46 -4.32 9.42
N LEU A 323 8.04 -5.54 9.05
CA LEU A 323 7.05 -6.32 9.79
C LEU A 323 7.59 -6.84 11.14
N ALA A 324 8.84 -7.28 11.17
CA ALA A 324 9.50 -7.73 12.39
C ALA A 324 9.66 -6.57 13.37
N LEU A 325 10.08 -5.39 12.90
CA LEU A 325 10.05 -4.17 13.71
C LEU A 325 8.62 -3.87 14.17
N PHE A 326 7.61 -3.96 13.30
CA PHE A 326 6.22 -3.68 13.69
C PHE A 326 5.76 -4.52 14.89
N SER A 327 6.16 -5.80 14.89
CA SER A 327 5.86 -6.76 15.96
C SER A 327 6.71 -6.56 17.22
N HIS A 328 7.99 -6.22 17.09
CA HIS A 328 8.95 -6.31 18.19
C HIS A 328 9.51 -4.98 18.69
N LEU A 329 9.56 -3.94 17.85
CA LEU A 329 10.14 -2.65 18.22
C LEU A 329 9.22 -1.92 19.22
N ASN A 330 9.71 -1.79 20.45
CA ASN A 330 9.01 -1.12 21.53
C ASN A 330 9.99 -0.55 22.57
N LYS A 331 9.52 0.37 23.42
CA LYS A 331 10.36 1.05 24.42
C LYS A 331 10.87 0.14 25.56
N LYS A 332 10.31 -1.06 25.72
CA LYS A 332 10.53 -1.89 26.92
C LYS A 332 11.76 -2.79 26.84
N GLY A 333 12.37 -2.98 25.67
CA GLY A 333 13.52 -3.87 25.60
C GLY A 333 14.23 -3.90 24.26
N PRO A 334 15.48 -4.40 24.24
CA PRO A 334 16.29 -4.47 23.06
C PRO A 334 15.76 -5.51 22.05
N LEU A 335 16.21 -5.37 20.81
CA LEU A 335 16.02 -6.34 19.74
C LEU A 335 17.22 -7.29 19.71
N LYS A 336 16.97 -8.60 19.81
CA LYS A 336 17.95 -9.64 19.50
C LYS A 336 17.94 -9.90 18.01
N ILE A 337 19.00 -9.53 17.31
CA ILE A 337 19.11 -9.60 15.86
C ILE A 337 20.14 -10.66 15.51
N LYS A 338 19.72 -11.72 14.81
CA LYS A 338 20.65 -12.67 14.21
C LYS A 338 21.09 -12.17 12.86
N ILE A 339 22.39 -12.11 12.63
CA ILE A 339 23.01 -11.69 11.38
C ILE A 339 23.96 -12.76 10.86
N VAL A 340 24.24 -12.69 9.56
CA VAL A 340 25.38 -13.38 8.95
C VAL A 340 26.35 -12.32 8.43
N ARG A 341 27.62 -12.44 8.82
CA ARG A 341 28.73 -11.58 8.37
C ARG A 341 29.83 -12.47 7.80
N GLY A 342 30.07 -12.38 6.49
CA GLY A 342 30.85 -13.40 5.79
C GLY A 342 30.14 -14.76 5.89
N ASP A 343 30.82 -15.75 6.45
CA ASP A 343 30.27 -17.10 6.66
C ASP A 343 29.84 -17.37 8.11
N GLU A 344 29.96 -16.38 9.01
CA GLU A 344 29.67 -16.55 10.43
C GLU A 344 28.28 -16.03 10.80
N GLU A 345 27.51 -16.84 11.54
CA GLU A 345 26.29 -16.39 12.21
C GLU A 345 26.63 -15.75 13.56
N ARG A 346 26.03 -14.57 13.82
CA ARG A 346 26.20 -13.82 15.07
C ARG A 346 24.86 -13.35 15.59
N GLU A 347 24.72 -13.28 16.91
CA GLU A 347 23.57 -12.62 17.55
C GLU A 347 24.03 -11.29 18.15
N VAL A 348 23.33 -10.22 17.79
CA VAL A 348 23.59 -8.85 18.21
C VAL A 348 22.39 -8.35 18.99
N THR A 349 22.62 -7.60 20.07
CA THR A 349 21.56 -6.94 20.83
C THR A 349 21.55 -5.45 20.48
N LEU A 350 20.43 -4.96 19.95
CA LEU A 350 20.24 -3.57 19.55
C LEU A 350 19.18 -2.90 20.43
N THR A 351 19.56 -1.82 21.11
CA THR A 351 18.62 -0.95 21.83
C THR A 351 18.32 0.26 20.96
N ALA A 352 17.08 0.38 20.48
CA ALA A 352 16.72 1.47 19.58
C ALA A 352 16.79 2.82 20.30
N HIS A 353 17.29 3.84 19.61
CA HIS A 353 17.35 5.21 20.10
C HIS A 353 15.98 5.86 20.03
N ASP A 354 15.71 6.84 20.88
CA ASP A 354 14.52 7.68 20.76
C ASP A 354 14.57 8.48 19.45
N TRP A 355 13.44 8.50 18.74
CA TRP A 355 13.20 9.41 17.63
C TRP A 355 12.24 10.51 18.09
N PRO A 356 12.79 11.62 18.62
CA PRO A 356 11.97 12.68 19.21
C PRO A 356 11.10 13.35 18.13
N LEU A 357 10.06 14.02 18.62
CA LEU A 357 9.31 14.96 17.80
C LEU A 357 10.25 16.09 17.38
N GLN A 358 10.20 16.51 16.12
CA GLN A 358 10.89 17.72 15.69
C GLN A 358 10.30 18.89 16.47
N ALA A 359 11.14 19.65 17.18
CA ALA A 359 10.70 20.82 17.92
C ALA A 359 10.30 21.96 16.97
N GLY A 360 9.35 22.78 17.42
CA GLY A 360 9.03 24.05 16.77
C GLY A 360 10.12 25.11 17.01
N VAL A 361 9.95 26.27 16.38
CA VAL A 361 10.78 27.45 16.57
C VAL A 361 10.00 28.54 17.31
N GLU A 362 10.73 29.40 18.02
CA GLU A 362 10.17 30.62 18.60
C GLU A 362 10.33 31.80 17.62
N ARG A 363 9.29 32.64 17.55
CA ARG A 363 9.22 33.84 16.71
C ARG A 363 8.44 34.92 17.44
N GLU A 364 9.03 36.11 17.55
CA GLU A 364 8.46 37.23 18.31
C GLU A 364 7.37 37.97 17.54
N GLU A 365 7.55 38.14 16.22
CA GLU A 365 6.56 38.77 15.34
C GLU A 365 5.92 37.72 14.44
N LEU A 366 4.60 37.57 14.53
CA LEU A 366 3.83 36.65 13.71
C LEU A 366 2.77 37.44 12.93
N LYS A 367 2.91 37.47 11.60
CA LYS A 367 1.86 37.98 10.72
C LYS A 367 1.11 36.82 10.08
N PRO A 368 -0.24 36.84 10.00
CA PRO A 368 -1.00 35.75 9.38
C PRO A 368 -0.64 35.53 7.91
N GLY A 369 -0.66 34.27 7.47
CA GLY A 369 -0.43 33.86 6.08
C GLY A 369 1.02 33.53 5.74
N LEU A 370 1.28 33.19 4.48
CA LEU A 370 2.59 32.89 3.92
C LEU A 370 3.06 34.04 3.02
N SER A 371 4.35 34.33 3.03
CA SER A 371 4.97 35.20 2.03
C SER A 371 5.19 34.39 0.76
N TYR A 372 4.92 34.96 -0.41
CA TYR A 372 5.21 34.28 -1.68
C TYR A 372 6.01 35.17 -2.63
N LYS A 373 6.88 34.52 -3.40
CA LYS A 373 7.62 35.13 -4.51
C LYS A 373 7.16 34.50 -5.80
N PHE A 374 6.80 35.32 -6.79
CA PHE A 374 6.30 34.86 -8.09
C PHE A 374 7.27 35.25 -9.20
N TYR A 375 7.47 34.35 -10.16
CA TYR A 375 8.44 34.50 -11.24
C TYR A 375 7.81 34.06 -12.55
N HIS A 376 8.11 34.78 -13.64
CA HIS A 376 7.78 34.33 -14.99
C HIS A 376 8.89 33.42 -15.54
N GLY A 377 8.54 32.47 -16.40
CA GLY A 377 9.52 31.68 -17.14
C GLY A 377 9.02 30.30 -17.53
N LYS A 378 9.68 29.71 -18.54
CA LYS A 378 9.41 28.33 -18.95
C LYS A 378 10.26 27.39 -18.11
N TYR A 379 9.61 26.49 -17.39
CA TYR A 379 10.27 25.51 -16.52
C TYR A 379 9.79 24.11 -16.85
N SER A 380 10.69 23.14 -16.71
CA SER A 380 10.36 21.71 -16.73
C SER A 380 10.83 20.98 -15.47
N LEU A 381 11.49 21.72 -14.58
CA LEU A 381 12.02 21.35 -13.28
C LEU A 381 12.02 22.62 -12.42
N LEU A 382 11.94 22.47 -11.09
CA LEU A 382 12.08 23.58 -10.16
C LEU A 382 13.46 24.26 -10.34
N PRO A 383 13.50 25.58 -10.57
CA PRO A 383 14.75 26.28 -10.80
C PRO A 383 15.54 26.50 -9.51
N ASP A 384 16.78 26.94 -9.67
CA ASP A 384 17.54 27.54 -8.59
C ASP A 384 17.02 28.96 -8.30
N PHE A 385 16.08 29.07 -7.35
CA PHE A 385 15.44 30.33 -6.98
C PHE A 385 16.42 31.41 -6.52
N SER A 386 17.63 31.06 -6.09
CA SER A 386 18.65 32.05 -5.70
C SER A 386 19.17 32.87 -6.88
N LYS A 387 18.95 32.39 -8.12
CA LYS A 387 19.38 33.04 -9.37
C LYS A 387 18.25 33.80 -10.05
N LEU A 388 17.05 33.84 -9.47
CA LEU A 388 15.88 34.48 -10.05
C LEU A 388 15.55 35.78 -9.35
N THR A 389 15.02 36.74 -10.11
CA THR A 389 14.45 37.98 -9.56
C THR A 389 12.92 37.87 -9.61
N PRO A 390 12.21 37.98 -8.48
CA PRO A 390 10.76 37.89 -8.47
C PRO A 390 10.12 39.09 -9.16
N VAL A 391 9.05 38.84 -9.90
CA VAL A 391 8.21 39.90 -10.49
C VAL A 391 7.19 40.44 -9.49
N ARG A 392 6.93 39.69 -8.41
CA ARG A 392 5.99 40.03 -7.35
C ARG A 392 6.37 39.32 -6.06
N GLU A 393 6.29 40.06 -4.96
CA GLU A 393 6.42 39.55 -3.59
C GLU A 393 5.23 40.08 -2.77
N GLU A 394 4.38 39.17 -2.29
CA GLU A 394 3.17 39.51 -1.54
C GLU A 394 2.88 38.41 -0.49
N THR A 395 1.75 38.50 0.20
CA THR A 395 1.32 37.52 1.21
C THR A 395 -0.01 36.88 0.83
N VAL A 396 -0.23 35.63 1.24
CA VAL A 396 -1.49 34.91 1.04
C VAL A 396 -1.92 34.17 2.31
N ASP A 397 -3.22 34.09 2.58
CA ASP A 397 -3.76 33.45 3.79
C ASP A 397 -3.59 31.93 3.80
N ARG A 398 -3.45 31.32 2.62
CA ARG A 398 -3.33 29.88 2.42
C ARG A 398 -2.65 29.58 1.09
N VAL A 399 -2.32 28.31 0.84
CA VAL A 399 -1.86 27.85 -0.48
C VAL A 399 -3.02 27.90 -1.47
N ASN A 400 -3.23 29.05 -2.10
CA ASN A 400 -4.30 29.30 -3.08
C ASN A 400 -3.68 29.80 -4.39
N LEU A 401 -3.56 28.89 -5.35
CA LEU A 401 -2.88 29.19 -6.61
C LEU A 401 -3.62 30.25 -7.44
N ASP A 402 -4.95 30.25 -7.45
CA ASP A 402 -5.75 31.24 -8.21
C ASP A 402 -5.51 32.67 -7.71
N LYS A 403 -5.46 32.87 -6.39
CA LYS A 403 -5.10 34.19 -5.81
C LYS A 403 -3.67 34.60 -6.17
N ILE A 404 -2.74 33.64 -6.16
CA ILE A 404 -1.31 33.92 -6.39
C ILE A 404 -1.05 34.22 -7.87
N ARG A 405 -1.55 33.40 -8.80
CA ARG A 405 -1.23 33.52 -10.24
C ARG A 405 -2.01 34.64 -10.94
N LYS A 406 -3.15 35.06 -10.38
CA LYS A 406 -4.11 35.98 -11.01
C LYS A 406 -4.53 35.41 -12.37
N ASP A 407 -4.26 36.10 -13.48
CA ASP A 407 -4.69 35.66 -14.82
C ASP A 407 -3.67 34.76 -15.53
N ARG A 408 -2.46 34.59 -15.00
CA ARG A 408 -1.42 33.76 -15.64
C ARG A 408 -1.73 32.28 -15.40
N LYS A 409 -1.75 31.49 -16.48
CA LYS A 409 -2.03 30.05 -16.43
C LYS A 409 -0.79 29.19 -16.54
N ASP A 410 0.17 29.61 -17.36
CA ASP A 410 1.34 28.81 -17.69
C ASP A 410 2.65 29.60 -17.52
N GLU A 411 3.77 28.89 -17.63
CA GLU A 411 5.11 29.44 -17.68
C GLU A 411 5.41 30.35 -16.48
N PHE A 412 5.25 29.81 -15.28
CA PHE A 412 5.61 30.51 -14.06
C PHE A 412 6.18 29.56 -13.00
N THR A 413 6.84 30.14 -12.00
CA THR A 413 7.24 29.44 -10.79
C THR A 413 7.03 30.33 -9.58
N LEU A 414 6.96 29.74 -8.40
CA LEU A 414 6.78 30.47 -7.16
C LEU A 414 7.43 29.73 -5.97
N THR A 415 7.71 30.50 -4.93
CA THR A 415 7.94 29.98 -3.57
C THR A 415 6.86 30.53 -2.64
N LEU A 416 6.42 29.72 -1.68
CA LEU A 416 5.71 30.17 -0.50
C LEU A 416 6.57 29.84 0.73
N ASP A 417 6.83 30.82 1.56
CA ASP A 417 7.73 30.75 2.71
C ASP A 417 7.03 31.28 3.97
N GLY A 418 7.22 30.58 5.09
CA GLY A 418 6.69 30.99 6.38
C GLY A 418 6.77 29.88 7.43
N LEU A 419 5.75 29.85 8.28
CA LEU A 419 5.59 28.93 9.39
C LEU A 419 4.25 28.23 9.28
N ILE A 420 4.22 26.95 9.65
CA ILE A 420 3.00 26.18 9.90
C ILE A 420 2.87 25.88 11.39
N LYS A 421 1.72 26.20 11.98
CA LYS A 421 1.37 25.87 13.35
C LYS A 421 0.90 24.43 13.44
N ILE A 422 1.50 23.70 14.37
CA ILE A 422 1.12 22.35 14.76
C ILE A 422 0.44 22.44 16.12
N PRO A 423 -0.86 22.10 16.22
CA PRO A 423 -1.63 22.34 17.44
C PRO A 423 -1.33 21.34 18.56
N THR A 424 -0.88 20.13 18.21
CA THR A 424 -0.68 19.02 19.15
C THR A 424 0.51 18.17 18.74
N ASP A 425 1.21 17.59 19.70
CA ASP A 425 2.24 16.59 19.44
C ASP A 425 1.69 15.40 18.64
N GLY A 426 2.44 14.94 17.63
CA GLY A 426 2.09 13.70 16.96
C GLY A 426 2.72 13.50 15.59
N ILE A 427 2.13 12.55 14.85
CA ILE A 427 2.53 12.22 13.50
C ILE A 427 1.52 12.84 12.54
N TYR A 428 2.04 13.69 11.67
CA TYR A 428 1.26 14.36 10.63
C TYR A 428 1.67 13.82 9.27
N ARG A 429 0.72 13.66 8.34
CA ARG A 429 1.04 13.46 6.91
C ARG A 429 0.85 14.79 6.20
N LEU A 430 1.94 15.38 5.73
CA LEU A 430 1.87 16.53 4.82
C LEU A 430 1.65 15.99 3.41
N ILE A 431 0.70 16.57 2.70
CA ILE A 431 0.22 16.08 1.40
C ILE A 431 0.22 17.27 0.45
N VAL A 432 1.01 17.19 -0.63
CA VAL A 432 0.97 18.15 -1.72
C VAL A 432 0.31 17.50 -2.93
N VAL A 433 -0.58 18.23 -3.59
CA VAL A 433 -1.14 17.84 -4.87
C VAL A 433 -0.78 18.93 -5.87
N SER A 434 -0.01 18.58 -6.91
CA SER A 434 0.39 19.52 -7.95
C SER A 434 0.18 18.97 -9.35
N ASP A 435 -0.17 19.85 -10.28
CA ASP A 435 0.00 19.64 -11.73
C ASP A 435 1.32 20.31 -12.09
N ASP A 436 2.26 19.59 -12.71
CA ASP A 436 3.70 19.88 -12.73
C ASP A 436 4.37 19.96 -11.33
N GLY A 437 5.62 20.43 -11.29
CA GLY A 437 6.56 20.13 -10.23
C GLY A 437 6.37 20.92 -8.95
N SER A 438 6.42 20.24 -7.80
CA SER A 438 6.43 20.86 -6.48
C SER A 438 7.42 20.25 -5.50
N ARG A 439 7.81 21.02 -4.49
CA ARG A 439 8.71 20.57 -3.41
C ARG A 439 8.30 21.22 -2.10
N VAL A 440 8.22 20.43 -1.03
CA VAL A 440 7.96 20.92 0.33
C VAL A 440 9.20 20.72 1.17
N LYS A 441 9.68 21.80 1.77
CA LYS A 441 10.72 21.78 2.80
C LYS A 441 10.11 22.09 4.16
N LEU A 442 10.63 21.41 5.17
CA LEU A 442 10.29 21.63 6.57
C LEU A 442 11.59 21.80 7.34
N HIS A 443 11.73 22.88 8.11
CA HIS A 443 12.99 23.24 8.76
C HIS A 443 14.18 23.25 7.77
N GLY A 444 13.95 23.79 6.56
CA GLY A 444 14.95 23.86 5.48
C GLY A 444 15.28 22.54 4.78
N ARG A 445 14.78 21.39 5.26
CA ARG A 445 15.01 20.07 4.66
C ARG A 445 13.87 19.67 3.75
N THR A 446 14.18 19.22 2.53
CA THR A 446 13.16 18.66 1.62
C THR A 446 12.57 17.38 2.19
N ILE A 447 11.26 17.40 2.47
CA ILE A 447 10.51 16.25 2.98
C ILE A 447 9.63 15.60 1.90
N ILE A 448 9.21 16.40 0.91
CA ILE A 448 8.45 15.96 -0.26
C ILE A 448 9.13 16.56 -1.49
N ASN A 449 9.44 15.70 -2.46
CA ASN A 449 9.93 16.10 -3.78
C ASN A 449 8.99 15.47 -4.83
N ASN A 450 8.24 16.32 -5.51
CA ASN A 450 7.30 15.99 -6.57
C ASN A 450 7.61 16.85 -7.81
N ASP A 451 8.90 17.01 -8.11
CA ASP A 451 9.40 17.85 -9.19
C ASP A 451 9.28 17.16 -10.57
N GLY A 452 9.41 17.95 -11.62
CA GLY A 452 9.27 17.55 -13.02
C GLY A 452 7.86 17.70 -13.59
N ASN A 453 7.76 17.63 -14.92
CA ASN A 453 6.49 17.74 -15.62
C ASN A 453 5.65 16.49 -15.40
N HIS A 454 4.42 16.67 -14.94
CA HIS A 454 3.49 15.57 -14.74
C HIS A 454 2.07 16.09 -14.63
N PRO A 455 1.05 15.31 -15.03
CA PRO A 455 -0.34 15.65 -14.71
C PRO A 455 -0.54 15.74 -13.19
N LYS A 456 -1.66 16.32 -12.75
CA LYS A 456 -2.10 16.33 -11.34
C LYS A 456 -1.73 15.04 -10.57
N LYS A 457 -0.91 15.20 -9.54
CA LYS A 457 -0.35 14.09 -8.76
C LYS A 457 -0.25 14.44 -7.28
N GLU A 458 -0.54 13.45 -6.43
CA GLU A 458 -0.33 13.55 -4.98
C GLU A 458 1.07 13.04 -4.61
N ALA A 459 1.74 13.77 -3.72
CA ALA A 459 2.92 13.32 -3.01
C ALA A 459 2.77 13.62 -1.52
N SER A 460 3.25 12.73 -0.66
CA SER A 460 3.05 12.89 0.78
C SER A 460 4.24 12.43 1.61
N ARG A 461 4.34 12.95 2.84
CA ARG A 461 5.33 12.51 3.82
C ARG A 461 4.74 12.55 5.22
N ARG A 462 4.94 11.46 5.97
CA ARG A 462 4.69 11.45 7.42
C ARG A 462 5.89 12.02 8.17
N VAL A 463 5.61 12.92 9.11
CA VAL A 463 6.60 13.64 9.94
C VAL A 463 6.14 13.64 11.40
N ARG A 464 7.11 13.56 12.33
CA ARG A 464 6.90 13.63 13.78
C ARG A 464 7.13 15.06 14.25
N LEU A 465 6.07 15.76 14.67
CA LEU A 465 6.12 17.18 15.03
C LEU A 465 5.63 17.38 16.46
N ALA A 466 6.34 18.21 17.20
CA ALA A 466 5.85 18.74 18.47
C ALA A 466 4.82 19.84 18.19
N ALA A 467 3.97 20.15 19.15
CA ALA A 467 3.15 21.35 19.09
C ALA A 467 4.05 22.59 19.01
N GLY A 468 3.70 23.55 18.16
CA GLY A 468 4.49 24.77 17.95
C GLY A 468 4.48 25.25 16.51
N LEU A 469 5.41 26.16 16.19
CA LEU A 469 5.57 26.74 14.86
C LEU A 469 6.72 26.05 14.13
N HIS A 470 6.51 25.65 12.88
CA HIS A 470 7.52 24.96 12.09
C HIS A 470 7.78 25.72 10.80
N PRO A 471 9.04 26.07 10.47
CA PRO A 471 9.37 26.65 9.19
C PRO A 471 8.97 25.72 8.05
N ILE A 472 8.21 26.26 7.09
CA ILE A 472 7.75 25.56 5.90
C ILE A 472 8.05 26.41 4.66
N GLU A 473 8.54 25.75 3.63
CA GLU A 473 8.73 26.34 2.30
C GLU A 473 8.09 25.41 1.27
N ILE A 474 7.34 25.98 0.34
CA ILE A 474 6.70 25.27 -0.77
C ILE A 474 7.20 25.90 -2.05
N GLN A 475 7.81 25.09 -2.90
CA GLN A 475 8.26 25.49 -4.23
C GLN A 475 7.35 24.84 -5.26
N TYR A 476 7.01 25.57 -6.32
CA TYR A 476 6.14 25.09 -7.38
C TYR A 476 6.51 25.71 -8.72
N PHE A 477 6.39 24.97 -9.81
CA PHE A 477 6.35 25.53 -11.15
C PHE A 477 5.18 24.97 -11.94
N GLU A 478 4.70 25.78 -12.88
CA GLU A 478 3.73 25.40 -13.89
C GLU A 478 4.38 25.60 -15.26
N GLY A 479 4.53 24.51 -16.00
CA GLY A 479 5.12 24.52 -17.33
C GLY A 479 4.07 24.84 -18.38
N ASN A 480 3.10 23.93 -18.56
CA ASN A 480 1.96 24.11 -19.45
C ASN A 480 0.77 23.23 -19.06
N GLY A 481 -0.44 23.68 -19.40
CA GLY A 481 -1.64 22.87 -19.36
C GLY A 481 -2.62 23.33 -18.29
N ASN A 482 -2.96 22.44 -17.35
CA ASN A 482 -3.77 22.81 -16.21
C ASN A 482 -2.84 23.00 -15.02
N GLU A 483 -3.18 23.97 -14.19
CA GLU A 483 -2.40 24.34 -13.03
C GLU A 483 -3.11 23.91 -11.74
N LEU A 484 -2.36 23.32 -10.80
CA LEU A 484 -2.86 23.01 -9.48
C LEU A 484 -1.72 23.02 -8.47
N LEU A 485 -1.97 23.64 -7.33
CA LEU A 485 -1.15 23.48 -6.13
C LEU A 485 -2.06 23.49 -4.90
N HIS A 486 -2.05 22.40 -4.16
CA HIS A 486 -2.83 22.25 -2.94
C HIS A 486 -1.99 21.60 -1.84
N LEU A 487 -2.06 22.15 -0.62
CA LEU A 487 -1.45 21.56 0.57
C LEU A 487 -2.54 21.10 1.54
N ALA A 488 -2.50 19.81 1.87
CA ALA A 488 -3.35 19.18 2.87
C ALA A 488 -2.51 18.58 4.00
N VAL A 489 -3.18 18.31 5.12
CA VAL A 489 -2.59 17.65 6.27
C VAL A 489 -3.52 16.54 6.78
N GLU A 490 -2.95 15.37 7.05
CA GLU A 490 -3.54 14.36 7.92
C GLU A 490 -3.04 14.58 9.34
N GLN A 491 -3.96 14.80 10.27
CA GLN A 491 -3.68 15.00 11.69
C GLN A 491 -3.52 13.66 12.42
N PRO A 492 -2.96 13.63 13.66
CA PRO A 492 -2.77 12.40 14.43
C PRO A 492 -4.05 11.58 14.66
N ASN A 493 -5.21 12.22 14.63
CA ASN A 493 -6.53 11.56 14.73
C ASN A 493 -7.03 10.95 13.40
N GLY A 494 -6.23 11.01 12.33
CA GLY A 494 -6.57 10.51 11.00
C GLY A 494 -7.43 11.44 10.15
N LYS A 495 -7.79 12.64 10.66
CA LYS A 495 -8.55 13.62 9.89
C LYS A 495 -7.65 14.22 8.80
N ILE A 496 -8.09 14.11 7.55
CA ILE A 496 -7.44 14.72 6.38
C ILE A 496 -8.24 15.97 5.99
N GLY A 497 -7.55 17.06 5.70
CA GLY A 497 -8.16 18.28 5.15
C GLY A 497 -7.13 19.28 4.63
N GLU A 498 -7.59 20.34 3.98
CA GLU A 498 -6.77 21.52 3.69
C GLU A 498 -6.16 22.06 4.99
N VAL A 499 -4.93 22.58 4.91
CA VAL A 499 -4.31 23.23 6.07
C VAL A 499 -5.08 24.51 6.40
N PRO A 500 -5.58 24.69 7.63
CA PRO A 500 -6.34 25.89 7.99
C PRO A 500 -5.51 27.16 7.83
N ALA A 501 -6.12 28.26 7.36
CA ALA A 501 -5.43 29.53 7.12
C ALA A 501 -4.79 30.08 8.40
N GLU A 502 -5.44 29.88 9.54
CA GLU A 502 -4.95 30.27 10.87
C GLU A 502 -3.74 29.45 11.35
N TRP A 503 -3.29 28.46 10.58
CA TRP A 503 -2.03 27.75 10.85
C TRP A 503 -0.84 28.41 10.16
N PHE A 504 -1.03 29.33 9.23
CA PHE A 504 0.08 29.96 8.51
C PHE A 504 0.48 31.31 9.09
N PHE A 505 1.79 31.51 9.22
CA PHE A 505 2.41 32.76 9.65
C PHE A 505 3.66 33.06 8.84
N HIS A 506 4.06 34.32 8.72
CA HIS A 506 5.31 34.76 8.10
C HIS A 506 6.01 35.84 8.93
#